data_AF-A0A3D2WKB4-F1
#
_entry.id   AF-A0A3D2WKB4-F1
#
_cell.length_a   1.000
_cell.length_b   1.000
_cell.length_c   1.000
_cell.angle_alpha   90.00
_cell.angle_beta   90.00
_cell.angle_gamma   90.00
#
_symmetry.space_group_name_H-M   'P 1'
#
loop_
_entity.id
_entity.type
_entity.pdbx_description
1 polymer ?
#
loop_
_entity_poly.entity_id
_entity_poly.type
_entity_poly.pdbx_seq_one_letter_code
_entity_poly.pdbx_strand_id
1 'polypeptide(L)'
;IIIAEGSWWGSDLQKLDWTNTQTQNATGVTEAWDDNLVYEIHHYGPVADTVNRDDYTNNMGIPLIIGEYGETDNKNLAAITNWAKQDTSGYFPWSFKKMSHGKTLWTIPANDAYNQFKSVINNGDTPSITLYEDMISFATTNIKNGHSSIIWHQDFYDGVKP
;
A
#
# COMPACT_ATOMS: atom_id res chain seq x y z
N ILE A 1 -12.56 -1.89 15.53
CA ILE A 1 -11.35 -1.23 14.96
C ILE A 1 -11.83 -0.39 13.80
N ILE A 2 -11.86 0.93 13.98
CA ILE A 2 -12.06 1.88 12.87
C ILE A 2 -10.65 2.27 12.43
N ILE A 3 -10.36 2.07 11.14
CA ILE A 3 -9.08 2.46 10.54
C ILE A 3 -9.29 3.85 9.95
N ALA A 4 -8.61 4.85 10.49
CA ALA A 4 -8.52 6.15 9.86
C ALA A 4 -7.34 6.14 8.90
N GLU A 5 -7.63 5.99 7.60
CA GLU A 5 -6.62 6.06 6.56
C GLU A 5 -6.33 7.51 6.23
N GLY A 6 -5.07 7.88 6.43
CA GLY A 6 -4.58 9.16 6.01
C GLY A 6 -4.30 9.21 4.51
N SER A 7 -5.03 10.04 3.73
CA SER A 7 -4.80 10.14 2.28
C SER A 7 -3.33 10.42 1.91
N TRP A 8 -2.93 9.89 0.74
CA TRP A 8 -1.61 9.86 0.08
C TRP A 8 -0.72 11.13 0.20
N TRP A 9 -1.25 12.30 0.57
CA TRP A 9 -0.53 13.58 0.51
C TRP A 9 -0.68 14.53 1.71
N GLY A 10 -1.38 14.19 2.79
CA GLY A 10 -1.71 15.26 3.73
C GLY A 10 -2.42 14.90 5.01
N SER A 11 -2.04 13.80 5.64
CA SER A 11 -2.49 13.58 7.01
C SER A 11 -1.59 14.35 7.95
N ASP A 12 -1.93 15.62 8.13
CA ASP A 12 -1.33 16.46 9.13
C ASP A 12 -1.83 16.00 10.50
N LEU A 13 -1.08 15.11 11.13
CA LEU A 13 -1.35 14.63 12.50
C LEU A 13 -1.38 15.77 13.53
N GLN A 14 -0.92 16.99 13.19
CA GLN A 14 -1.10 18.16 14.05
C GLN A 14 -2.54 18.70 14.02
N LYS A 15 -3.38 18.25 13.07
CA LYS A 15 -4.77 18.67 12.88
C LYS A 15 -5.68 17.45 13.01
N LEU A 16 -5.94 17.07 14.25
CA LEU A 16 -6.94 16.06 14.56
C LEU A 16 -8.33 16.68 14.34
N ASP A 17 -9.16 16.03 13.53
CA ASP A 17 -10.45 16.56 13.09
C ASP A 17 -11.37 16.93 14.26
N TRP A 18 -11.31 16.17 15.37
CA TRP A 18 -12.08 16.45 16.59
C TRP A 18 -11.54 17.61 17.43
N THR A 19 -10.36 18.14 17.12
CA THR A 19 -9.77 19.35 17.74
C THR A 19 -9.86 20.59 16.85
N ASN A 20 -10.16 20.41 15.56
CA ASN A 20 -10.26 21.47 14.58
C ASN A 20 -11.68 22.06 14.54
N THR A 21 -11.86 23.33 14.91
CA THR A 21 -13.18 23.98 14.95
C THR A 21 -13.91 24.01 13.60
N GLN A 22 -13.19 24.16 12.49
CA GLN A 22 -13.81 24.15 11.16
C GLN A 22 -14.35 22.76 10.82
N THR A 23 -13.57 21.71 11.10
CA THR A 23 -14.00 20.32 10.89
C THR A 23 -15.16 19.94 11.81
N GLN A 24 -15.09 20.31 13.10
CA GLN A 24 -16.18 20.11 14.07
C GLN A 24 -17.49 20.70 13.54
N ASN A 25 -17.46 21.94 13.05
CA ASN A 25 -18.65 22.61 12.51
C ASN A 25 -19.20 21.95 11.23
N ALA A 26 -18.32 21.41 10.38
CA ALA A 26 -18.71 20.79 9.12
C ALA A 26 -19.23 19.35 9.28
N THR A 27 -18.70 18.62 10.26
CA THR A 27 -18.90 17.16 10.40
C THR A 27 -19.70 16.76 11.64
N GLY A 28 -19.76 17.62 12.65
CA GLY A 28 -20.35 17.31 13.96
C GLY A 28 -19.45 16.45 14.87
N VAL A 29 -18.23 16.12 14.44
CA VAL A 29 -17.25 15.35 15.23
C VAL A 29 -16.63 16.26 16.30
N THR A 30 -16.90 16.03 17.59
CA THR A 30 -16.44 16.90 18.69
C THR A 30 -15.62 16.20 19.77
N GLU A 31 -15.44 14.89 19.67
CA GLU A 31 -14.67 14.08 20.62
C GLU A 31 -13.70 13.15 19.87
N ALA A 32 -12.67 12.69 20.58
CA ALA A 32 -11.78 11.67 20.05
C ALA A 32 -12.61 10.46 19.63
N TRP A 33 -12.35 9.94 18.43
CA TRP A 33 -13.02 8.72 17.98
C TRP A 33 -12.56 7.57 18.87
N ASP A 34 -13.53 6.89 19.47
CA ASP A 34 -13.52 5.55 20.09
C ASP A 34 -12.14 4.93 20.43
N ASP A 35 -12.01 4.34 21.63
CA ASP A 35 -10.85 3.55 22.09
C ASP A 35 -10.42 2.40 21.14
N ASN A 36 -11.15 2.19 20.04
CA ASN A 36 -10.85 1.26 18.95
C ASN A 36 -10.23 1.91 17.70
N LEU A 37 -9.70 3.14 17.78
CA LEU A 37 -9.04 3.81 16.67
C LEU A 37 -7.62 3.28 16.45
N VAL A 38 -7.26 3.05 15.19
CA VAL A 38 -5.88 2.79 14.75
C VAL A 38 -5.55 3.77 13.64
N TYR A 39 -4.36 4.37 13.70
CA TYR A 39 -3.88 5.27 12.68
C TYR A 39 -3.07 4.51 11.63
N GLU A 40 -3.41 4.68 10.36
CA GLU A 40 -2.73 4.01 9.25
C GLU A 40 -1.96 5.00 8.37
N ILE A 41 -0.71 4.65 8.03
CA ILE A 41 0.09 5.33 7.01
C ILE A 41 0.40 4.40 5.83
N HIS A 42 0.61 4.99 4.66
CA HIS A 42 1.25 4.33 3.52
C HIS A 42 2.60 4.99 3.25
N HIS A 43 3.63 4.20 2.93
CA HIS A 43 4.95 4.75 2.62
C HIS A 43 5.67 4.00 1.49
N TYR A 44 5.97 4.74 0.43
CA TYR A 44 6.63 4.23 -0.78
C TYR A 44 8.01 4.86 -1.03
N GLY A 45 8.60 5.48 0.00
CA GLY A 45 9.90 6.13 -0.04
C GLY A 45 10.98 5.46 0.84
N PRO A 46 12.10 6.15 1.09
CA PRO A 46 13.16 5.68 1.99
C PRO A 46 12.66 5.49 3.44
N VAL A 47 13.12 4.45 4.14
CA VAL A 47 12.77 4.19 5.56
C VAL A 47 13.03 5.37 6.49
N ALA A 48 13.99 6.24 6.18
CA ALA A 48 14.32 7.41 7.01
C ALA A 48 13.12 8.36 7.20
N ASP A 49 12.14 8.34 6.29
CA ASP A 49 10.94 9.18 6.35
C ASP A 49 9.82 8.60 7.23
N THR A 50 9.97 7.35 7.73
CA THR A 50 9.02 6.68 8.64
C THR A 50 9.47 6.67 10.09
N VAL A 51 10.77 6.76 10.34
CA VAL A 51 11.33 6.73 11.71
C VAL A 51 10.75 7.90 12.52
N ASN A 52 10.32 7.62 13.76
CA ASN A 52 9.65 8.55 14.69
C ASN A 52 8.23 8.99 14.29
N ARG A 53 7.58 8.33 13.31
CA ARG A 53 6.16 8.60 13.00
C ARG A 53 5.24 8.17 14.14
N ASP A 54 5.64 7.15 14.89
CA ASP A 54 4.94 6.61 16.05
C ASP A 54 4.93 7.58 17.24
N ASP A 55 5.91 8.50 17.36
CA ASP A 55 5.91 9.54 18.40
C ASP A 55 4.62 10.37 18.40
N TYR A 56 4.10 10.68 17.20
CA TYR A 56 2.85 11.44 17.08
C TYR A 56 1.65 10.66 17.61
N THR A 57 1.55 9.38 17.29
CA THR A 57 0.41 8.54 17.68
C THR A 57 0.52 8.11 19.15
N ASN A 58 1.74 7.87 19.65
CA ASN A 58 2.05 7.62 21.06
C ASN A 58 1.59 8.79 21.95
N ASN A 59 1.84 10.04 21.53
CA ASN A 59 1.36 11.24 22.24
C ASN A 59 -0.17 11.35 22.31
N MET A 60 -0.88 10.71 21.38
CA MET A 60 -2.34 10.69 21.33
C MET A 60 -2.93 9.43 21.98
N GLY A 61 -2.10 8.46 22.38
CA GLY A 61 -2.55 7.15 22.86
C GLY A 61 -3.19 6.29 21.77
N ILE A 62 -2.84 6.49 20.49
CA ILE A 62 -3.41 5.79 19.34
C ILE A 62 -2.36 4.83 18.76
N PRO A 63 -2.69 3.56 18.48
CA PRO A 63 -1.80 2.65 17.76
C PRO A 63 -1.52 3.10 16.32
N LEU A 64 -0.27 3.00 15.87
CA LEU A 64 0.12 3.18 14.46
C LEU A 64 0.20 1.83 13.74
N ILE A 65 -0.29 1.77 12.51
CA ILE A 65 0.02 0.70 11.54
C ILE A 65 0.55 1.31 10.24
N ILE A 66 1.32 0.53 9.50
CA ILE A 66 1.65 0.84 8.10
C ILE A 66 0.85 -0.08 7.17
N GLY A 67 -0.14 0.47 6.49
CA GLY A 67 -1.09 -0.27 5.66
C GLY A 67 -0.55 -0.65 4.29
N GLU A 68 0.40 0.12 3.76
CA GLU A 68 1.04 -0.19 2.48
C GLU A 68 2.50 0.30 2.43
N TYR A 69 3.39 -0.55 1.92
CA TYR A 69 4.79 -0.21 1.59
C TYR A 69 5.42 -1.28 0.67
N GLY A 70 6.55 -0.97 0.02
CA GLY A 70 7.38 -1.99 -0.67
C GLY A 70 7.74 -1.73 -2.13
N GLU A 71 7.25 -0.66 -2.76
CA GLU A 71 7.57 -0.32 -4.17
C GLU A 71 8.93 0.38 -4.37
N THR A 72 9.93 -0.02 -3.59
CA THR A 72 11.30 0.54 -3.66
C THR A 72 12.30 -0.52 -4.13
N ASP A 73 13.18 -0.98 -3.25
CA ASP A 73 14.10 -2.08 -3.47
C ASP A 73 14.06 -3.03 -2.26
N ASN A 74 14.64 -4.23 -2.40
CA ASN A 74 14.57 -5.25 -1.35
C ASN A 74 15.26 -4.82 -0.03
N LYS A 75 16.28 -3.95 -0.11
CA LYS A 75 16.98 -3.44 1.07
C LYS A 75 16.08 -2.47 1.84
N ASN A 76 15.43 -1.54 1.16
CA ASN A 76 14.52 -0.58 1.78
C ASN A 76 13.22 -1.25 2.25
N LEU A 77 12.70 -2.24 1.51
CA LEU A 77 11.60 -3.09 1.94
C LEU A 77 11.91 -3.73 3.30
N ALA A 78 13.03 -4.44 3.42
CA ALA A 78 13.45 -5.07 4.66
C ALA A 78 13.65 -4.06 5.79
N ALA A 79 14.19 -2.87 5.49
CA ALA A 79 14.37 -1.82 6.48
C ALA A 79 13.03 -1.29 7.03
N ILE A 80 12.04 -1.03 6.16
CA ILE A 80 10.70 -0.61 6.57
C ILE A 80 10.00 -1.72 7.36
N THR A 81 10.10 -2.98 6.93
CA THR A 81 9.56 -4.11 7.71
C THR A 81 10.17 -4.16 9.11
N ASN A 82 11.49 -4.02 9.23
CA ASN A 82 12.17 -4.07 10.53
C ASN A 82 11.75 -2.92 11.45
N TRP A 83 11.63 -1.71 10.92
CA TRP A 83 11.09 -0.57 11.65
C TRP A 83 9.65 -0.85 12.11
N ALA A 84 8.78 -1.31 11.21
CA ALA A 84 7.39 -1.54 11.53
C ALA A 84 7.19 -2.63 12.60
N LYS A 85 8.00 -3.69 12.58
CA LYS A 85 8.01 -4.72 13.64
C LYS A 85 8.39 -4.17 15.02
N GLN A 86 9.21 -3.13 15.06
CA GLN A 86 9.73 -2.56 16.30
C GLN A 86 8.79 -1.48 16.84
N ASP A 87 8.29 -0.62 15.96
CA ASP A 87 7.74 0.68 16.34
C ASP A 87 6.25 0.85 15.96
N THR A 88 5.65 -0.12 15.26
CA THR A 88 4.22 -0.07 14.93
C THR A 88 3.44 -1.27 15.50
N SER A 89 2.13 -1.12 15.60
CA SER A 89 1.20 -2.16 16.04
C SER A 89 0.83 -3.14 14.93
N GLY A 90 1.30 -2.91 13.70
CA GLY A 90 0.94 -3.71 12.53
C GLY A 90 1.54 -3.17 11.24
N TYR A 91 1.72 -4.07 10.28
CA TYR A 91 2.30 -3.76 8.99
C TYR A 91 1.75 -4.67 7.89
N PHE A 92 1.49 -4.07 6.74
CA PHE A 92 0.95 -4.76 5.57
C PHE A 92 1.83 -4.41 4.36
N PRO A 93 2.83 -5.25 4.04
CA PRO A 93 3.64 -5.04 2.86
C PRO A 93 2.72 -5.16 1.64
N TRP A 94 2.82 -4.21 0.73
CA TRP A 94 2.09 -4.22 -0.52
C TRP A 94 2.65 -5.32 -1.43
N SER A 95 2.12 -6.53 -1.23
CA SER A 95 2.68 -7.77 -1.75
C SER A 95 2.14 -8.13 -3.13
N PHE A 96 1.12 -7.43 -3.63
CA PHE A 96 0.42 -7.76 -4.86
C PHE A 96 0.43 -6.57 -5.84
N LYS A 97 1.24 -6.61 -6.91
CA LYS A 97 1.05 -5.70 -8.07
C LYS A 97 1.18 -6.38 -9.42
N LYS A 98 0.39 -5.79 -10.33
CA LYS A 98 0.36 -5.74 -11.80
C LYS A 98 1.35 -6.64 -12.55
N MET A 99 0.84 -7.25 -13.62
CA MET A 99 1.67 -7.91 -14.61
C MET A 99 2.87 -7.03 -15.00
N SER A 100 4.04 -7.63 -15.18
CA SER A 100 5.30 -6.92 -15.48
C SER A 100 5.89 -6.06 -14.35
N HIS A 101 5.47 -6.18 -13.09
CA HIS A 101 6.06 -5.45 -11.98
C HIS A 101 6.93 -6.35 -11.09
N GLY A 102 8.17 -5.95 -10.79
CA GLY A 102 9.15 -6.76 -10.03
C GLY A 102 9.32 -6.38 -8.55
N LYS A 103 8.52 -5.45 -8.02
CA LYS A 103 8.59 -4.99 -6.61
C LYS A 103 7.37 -5.51 -5.83
N THR A 104 7.20 -6.82 -5.83
CA THR A 104 6.02 -7.52 -5.33
C THR A 104 6.46 -8.94 -4.98
N LEU A 105 5.65 -9.65 -4.19
CA LEU A 105 5.98 -11.02 -3.77
C LEU A 105 6.08 -11.99 -4.96
N TRP A 106 5.31 -11.75 -6.01
CA TRP A 106 5.35 -12.53 -7.23
C TRP A 106 4.95 -11.71 -8.45
N THR A 107 5.49 -12.04 -9.62
CA THR A 107 5.19 -11.37 -10.88
C THR A 107 4.58 -12.35 -11.86
N ILE A 108 3.48 -11.95 -12.50
CA ILE A 108 3.07 -12.57 -13.77
C ILE A 108 3.79 -11.80 -14.89
N PRO A 109 4.53 -12.46 -15.78
CA PRO A 109 5.15 -11.81 -16.92
C PRO A 109 4.08 -11.21 -17.83
N ALA A 110 4.41 -10.10 -18.51
CA ALA A 110 3.51 -9.54 -19.51
C ALA A 110 3.31 -10.53 -20.67
N ASN A 111 2.10 -10.54 -21.22
CA ASN A 111 1.79 -11.09 -22.53
C ASN A 111 1.57 -9.97 -23.55
N ASP A 112 1.37 -10.34 -24.81
CA ASP A 112 1.18 -9.38 -25.90
C ASP A 112 -0.06 -8.48 -25.68
N ALA A 113 -1.17 -9.05 -25.23
CA ALA A 113 -2.39 -8.29 -24.93
C ALA A 113 -2.13 -7.20 -23.87
N TYR A 114 -1.42 -7.53 -22.79
CA TYR A 114 -1.05 -6.54 -21.78
C TYR A 114 -0.13 -5.45 -22.31
N ASN A 115 0.87 -5.81 -23.12
CA ASN A 115 1.79 -4.84 -23.71
C ASN A 115 1.07 -3.88 -24.66
N GLN A 116 0.14 -4.39 -25.47
CA GLN A 116 -0.72 -3.58 -26.33
C GLN A 116 -1.66 -2.69 -25.50
N PHE A 117 -2.32 -3.25 -24.49
CA PHE A 117 -3.21 -2.52 -23.59
C PHE A 117 -2.48 -1.35 -22.91
N LYS A 118 -1.29 -1.63 -22.37
CA LYS A 118 -0.39 -0.63 -21.77
C LYS A 118 0.01 0.45 -22.77
N SER A 119 0.32 0.08 -24.01
CA SER A 119 0.67 1.03 -25.07
C SER A 119 -0.48 1.98 -25.39
N VAL A 120 -1.72 1.47 -25.47
CA VAL A 120 -2.91 2.31 -25.75
C VAL A 120 -3.12 3.32 -24.63
N ILE A 121 -3.10 2.87 -23.37
CA ILE A 121 -3.27 3.77 -22.21
C ILE A 121 -2.16 4.82 -22.15
N ASN A 122 -0.91 4.44 -22.38
CA ASN A 122 0.22 5.38 -22.35
C ASN A 122 0.15 6.45 -23.44
N ASN A 123 -0.59 6.19 -24.52
CA ASN A 123 -0.83 7.16 -25.59
C ASN A 123 -2.07 8.04 -25.32
N GLY A 124 -2.76 7.85 -24.19
CA GLY A 124 -3.96 8.60 -23.83
C GLY A 124 -5.27 8.08 -24.45
N ASP A 125 -5.21 6.92 -25.10
CA ASP A 125 -6.35 6.30 -25.77
C ASP A 125 -7.09 5.31 -24.87
N THR A 126 -8.30 4.93 -25.28
CA THR A 126 -9.10 3.90 -24.62
C THR A 126 -8.90 2.55 -25.31
N PRO A 127 -8.42 1.51 -24.63
CA PRO A 127 -8.28 0.17 -25.21
C PRO A 127 -9.65 -0.43 -25.55
N SER A 128 -9.69 -1.27 -26.59
CA SER A 128 -10.91 -2.00 -26.96
C SER A 128 -11.31 -2.98 -25.86
N ILE A 129 -12.60 -3.29 -25.77
CA ILE A 129 -13.11 -4.26 -24.80
C ILE A 129 -12.48 -5.65 -25.00
N THR A 130 -12.27 -6.06 -26.25
CA THR A 130 -11.59 -7.33 -26.57
C THR A 130 -10.17 -7.36 -26.04
N LEU A 131 -9.40 -6.27 -26.19
CA LEU A 131 -8.03 -6.20 -25.67
C LEU A 131 -7.99 -6.23 -24.13
N TYR A 132 -8.97 -5.62 -23.48
CA TYR A 132 -9.16 -5.72 -22.03
C TYR A 132 -9.47 -7.16 -21.60
N GLU A 133 -10.41 -7.83 -22.27
CA GLU A 133 -10.81 -9.21 -21.99
C GLU A 133 -9.63 -10.18 -22.16
N ASP A 134 -8.82 -10.02 -23.20
CA ASP A 134 -7.63 -10.85 -23.43
C ASP A 134 -6.57 -10.67 -22.33
N MET A 135 -6.35 -9.43 -21.88
CA MET A 135 -5.46 -9.13 -20.75
C MET A 135 -5.97 -9.78 -19.45
N ILE A 136 -7.27 -9.67 -19.15
CA ILE A 136 -7.88 -10.25 -17.95
C ILE A 136 -7.87 -11.79 -18.00
N SER A 137 -8.17 -12.38 -19.16
CA SER A 137 -8.16 -13.83 -19.36
C SER A 137 -6.77 -14.42 -19.08
N PHE A 138 -5.73 -13.77 -19.57
CA PHE A 138 -4.36 -14.18 -19.28
C PHE A 138 -4.04 -14.06 -17.78
N ALA A 139 -4.33 -12.92 -17.16
CA ALA A 139 -4.06 -12.72 -15.72
C ALA A 139 -4.79 -13.77 -14.86
N THR A 140 -6.08 -14.01 -15.11
CA THR A 140 -6.90 -14.96 -14.35
C THR A 140 -6.44 -16.41 -14.53
N THR A 141 -6.07 -16.81 -15.75
CA THR A 141 -5.54 -18.14 -16.04
C THR A 141 -4.23 -18.42 -15.30
N ASN A 142 -3.35 -17.42 -15.21
CA ASN A 142 -2.04 -17.58 -14.60
C ASN A 142 -2.10 -17.54 -13.07
N ILE A 143 -2.93 -16.66 -12.47
CA ILE A 143 -3.06 -16.49 -11.01
C ILE A 143 -3.71 -17.69 -10.35
N LYS A 144 -4.88 -18.12 -10.84
CA LYS A 144 -5.75 -19.06 -10.11
C LYS A 144 -5.11 -20.42 -9.87
N ASN A 145 -4.20 -20.82 -10.75
CA ASN A 145 -3.66 -22.19 -10.80
C ASN A 145 -2.17 -22.28 -10.48
N GLY A 146 -1.50 -21.18 -10.09
CA GLY A 146 -0.05 -21.20 -9.85
C GLY A 146 0.74 -21.56 -11.12
N HIS A 147 0.46 -20.86 -12.23
CA HIS A 147 1.05 -21.16 -13.52
C HIS A 147 2.59 -21.04 -13.49
N SER A 148 3.30 -21.87 -14.26
CA SER A 148 4.78 -21.93 -14.26
C SER A 148 5.47 -20.66 -14.74
N SER A 149 4.71 -19.70 -15.29
CA SER A 149 5.19 -18.39 -15.69
C SER A 149 5.28 -17.42 -14.50
N ILE A 150 4.64 -17.71 -13.36
CA ILE A 150 4.73 -16.88 -12.16
C ILE A 150 6.17 -16.91 -11.65
N ILE A 151 6.73 -15.73 -11.47
CA ILE A 151 8.06 -15.54 -10.89
C ILE A 151 7.87 -15.22 -9.42
N TRP A 152 8.37 -16.08 -8.54
CA TRP A 152 8.42 -15.82 -7.10
C TRP A 152 9.66 -15.00 -6.74
N HIS A 153 9.48 -13.94 -5.96
CA HIS A 153 10.57 -13.06 -5.51
C HIS A 153 10.97 -13.40 -4.09
N GLN A 154 11.94 -14.31 -3.97
CA GLN A 154 12.39 -14.81 -2.66
C GLN A 154 12.90 -13.69 -1.75
N ASP A 155 13.65 -12.73 -2.29
CA ASP A 155 14.16 -11.59 -1.52
C ASP A 155 13.04 -10.71 -0.95
N PHE A 156 11.91 -10.57 -1.66
CA PHE A 156 10.75 -9.86 -1.15
C PHE A 156 10.18 -10.61 0.06
N TYR A 157 9.95 -11.93 -0.08
CA TYR A 157 9.47 -12.77 1.00
C TYR A 157 10.40 -12.71 2.23
N ASP A 158 11.70 -12.80 2.01
CA ASP A 158 12.69 -12.75 3.09
C ASP A 158 12.74 -11.38 3.78
N GLY A 159 12.45 -10.30 3.05
CA GLY A 159 12.33 -8.96 3.61
C GLY A 159 11.11 -8.77 4.51
N VAL A 160 10.00 -9.46 4.24
CA VAL A 160 8.70 -9.20 4.90
C VAL A 160 8.18 -10.31 5.80
N LYS A 161 8.78 -11.51 5.77
CA LYS A 161 8.33 -12.65 6.57
C LYS A 161 8.31 -12.31 8.08
N PRO A 162 7.33 -12.85 8.85
CA PRO A 162 7.21 -12.58 10.29
C PRO A 162 8.48 -12.86 11.09
#